data_AF-A0A7S2HM44-F1
#
_entry.id   AF-A0A7S2HM44-F1
#
_cell.length_a   1.000
_cell.length_b   1.000
_cell.length_c   1.000
_cell.angle_alpha   90.00
_cell.angle_beta   90.00
_cell.angle_gamma   90.00
#
_symmetry.space_group_name_H-M   'P 1'
#
loop_
_entity.id
_entity.type
_entity.pdbx_description
1 polymer ?
#
loop_
_entity_poly.entity_id
_entity_poly.type
_entity_poly.pdbx_seq_one_letter_code
_entity_poly.pdbx_strand_id
1 'polypeptide(L)'
;VVLICGISWVYYCAFVQIGTNGVAPGIVAFNWGELPVFFGCAVFSFEGIGLVLPIQYAMNNPSHFPAILRQAMIILALLFSTFSFIGYAAYGNETADMITF
;
A
#
# COMPACT_ATOMS: atom_id res chain seq x y z
N VAL A 1 3.65 -15.02 6.52
CA VAL A 1 5.13 -15.04 6.54
C VAL A 1 5.69 -14.59 5.19
N VAL A 2 5.41 -15.29 4.09
CA VAL A 2 5.92 -14.93 2.74
C VAL A 2 5.59 -13.48 2.33
N LEU A 3 4.35 -13.01 2.53
CA LEU A 3 3.96 -11.63 2.21
C LEU A 3 4.76 -10.58 3.01
N ILE A 4 4.96 -10.82 4.30
CA ILE A 4 5.73 -9.91 5.17
C ILE A 4 7.19 -9.86 4.73
N CYS A 5 7.77 -11.00 4.36
CA CYS A 5 9.12 -11.07 3.80
C CYS A 5 9.23 -10.30 2.49
N GLY A 6 8.26 -10.44 1.58
CA GLY A 6 8.22 -9.70 0.32
C GLY A 6 8.10 -8.19 0.52
N ILE A 7 7.18 -7.75 1.38
CA ILE A 7 7.04 -6.33 1.74
C ILE A 7 8.34 -5.79 2.33
N SER A 8 8.94 -6.52 3.28
CA SER A 8 10.21 -6.12 3.91
C SER A 8 11.35 -6.00 2.90
N TRP A 9 11.40 -6.90 1.91
CA TRP A 9 12.39 -6.85 0.82
C TRP A 9 12.23 -5.60 -0.03
N VAL A 10 11.00 -5.23 -0.41
CA VAL A 10 10.76 -4.01 -1.19
C VAL A 10 11.15 -2.76 -0.41
N TYR A 11 10.78 -2.66 0.87
CA TYR A 11 11.22 -1.55 1.71
C TYR A 11 12.75 -1.49 1.77
N TYR A 12 13.42 -2.63 1.96
CA TYR A 12 14.88 -2.69 1.98
C TYR A 12 15.50 -2.17 0.68
N CYS A 13 15.02 -2.62 -0.49
CA CYS A 13 15.49 -2.15 -1.79
C CYS A 13 15.27 -0.64 -1.97
N ALA A 14 14.10 -0.13 -1.59
CA ALA A 14 13.78 1.30 -1.72
C ALA A 14 14.67 2.17 -0.80
N PHE A 15 14.92 1.73 0.43
CA PHE A 15 15.83 2.43 1.35
C PHE A 15 17.28 2.41 0.85
N VAL A 16 17.76 1.27 0.34
CA VAL A 16 19.11 1.19 -0.26
C VAL A 16 19.21 2.12 -1.46
N GLN A 17 18.22 2.14 -2.35
CA GLN A 17 18.18 3.01 -3.52
C GLN A 17 18.25 4.50 -3.14
N ILE A 18 17.46 4.92 -2.15
CA ILE A 18 17.50 6.30 -1.64
C ILE A 18 18.85 6.61 -0.97
N GLY A 19 19.42 5.64 -0.24
CA GLY A 19 20.71 5.81 0.44
C GLY A 19 21.91 5.91 -0.51
N THR A 20 21.88 5.21 -1.64
CA THR A 20 22.98 5.18 -2.62
C THR A 20 22.88 6.27 -3.67
N ASN A 21 21.67 6.51 -4.21
CA ASN A 21 21.44 7.41 -5.34
C ASN A 21 20.74 8.72 -4.93
N GLY A 22 20.33 8.84 -3.67
CA GLY A 22 19.50 9.96 -3.21
C GLY A 22 18.03 9.79 -3.57
N VAL A 23 17.24 10.79 -3.24
CA VAL A 23 15.83 10.86 -3.63
C VAL A 23 15.74 11.09 -5.14
N ALA A 24 14.87 10.33 -5.81
CA ALA A 24 14.72 10.42 -7.26
C ALA A 24 14.33 11.83 -7.73
N PRO A 25 14.87 12.31 -8.87
CA PRO A 25 14.50 13.61 -9.42
C PRO A 25 13.08 13.57 -10.00
N GLY A 26 12.42 14.73 -10.04
CA GLY A 26 11.12 14.87 -10.70
C GLY A 26 9.90 14.44 -9.86
N ILE A 27 10.03 14.39 -8.53
CA ILE A 27 8.92 14.17 -7.61
C ILE A 27 7.91 15.31 -7.72
N VAL A 28 6.69 14.98 -8.09
CA VAL A 28 5.55 15.90 -8.14
C VAL A 28 4.63 15.59 -6.95
N ALA A 29 4.41 16.57 -6.09
CA ALA A 29 3.57 16.39 -4.91
C ALA A 29 2.08 16.17 -5.25
N PHE A 30 1.61 16.75 -6.37
CA PHE A 30 0.23 16.62 -6.79
C PHE A 30 0.10 16.66 -8.32
N ASN A 31 -0.45 15.59 -8.91
CA ASN A 31 -0.75 15.52 -10.33
C ASN A 31 -2.27 15.36 -10.54
N TRP A 32 -2.91 16.41 -11.05
CA TRP A 32 -4.35 16.42 -11.32
C TRP A 32 -4.77 15.44 -12.43
N GLY A 33 -3.85 15.05 -13.32
CA GLY A 33 -4.12 14.10 -14.41
C GLY A 33 -4.18 12.64 -13.96
N GLU A 34 -3.46 12.28 -12.88
CA GLU A 34 -3.37 10.91 -12.35
C GLU A 34 -4.44 10.62 -11.28
N LEU A 35 -5.21 11.64 -10.91
CA LEU A 35 -6.28 11.54 -9.91
C LEU A 35 -7.31 10.42 -10.21
N PRO A 36 -7.74 10.21 -11.48
CA PRO A 36 -8.61 9.09 -11.82
C PRO A 36 -7.95 7.72 -11.60
N VAL A 37 -6.67 7.58 -11.93
CA VAL A 37 -5.90 6.34 -11.75
C VAL A 37 -5.74 6.04 -10.26
N PHE A 38 -5.40 7.05 -9.46
CA PHE A 38 -5.35 6.94 -8.00
C PHE A 38 -6.66 6.41 -7.41
N PHE A 39 -7.80 7.01 -7.78
CA PHE A 39 -9.10 6.53 -7.29
C PHE A 39 -9.45 5.13 -7.81
N GLY A 40 -9.06 4.79 -9.04
CA GLY A 40 -9.20 3.44 -9.59
C GLY A 40 -8.46 2.40 -8.75
N CYS A 41 -7.19 2.64 -8.45
CA CYS A 41 -6.38 1.76 -7.60
C CYS A 41 -6.90 1.69 -6.15
N ALA A 42 -7.36 2.82 -5.60
CA ALA A 42 -7.92 2.87 -4.25
C ALA A 42 -9.20 2.04 -4.14
N VAL A 43 -10.11 2.15 -5.11
CA VAL A 43 -11.35 1.35 -5.13
C VAL A 43 -11.05 -0.13 -5.38
N PHE A 44 -10.13 -0.43 -6.30
CA PHE A 44 -9.69 -1.80 -6.57
C PHE A 44 -9.12 -2.49 -5.32
N SER A 45 -8.42 -1.74 -4.46
CA SER A 45 -7.89 -2.28 -3.20
C SER A 45 -8.99 -2.76 -2.23
N PHE A 46 -10.26 -2.37 -2.42
CA PHE A 46 -11.40 -2.84 -1.64
C PHE A 46 -12.12 -4.06 -2.23
N GLU A 47 -11.57 -4.71 -3.26
CA GLU A 47 -12.11 -5.95 -3.84
C GLU A 47 -12.31 -7.06 -2.77
N GLY A 48 -11.53 -7.04 -1.68
CA GLY A 48 -11.68 -7.95 -0.54
C GLY A 48 -12.97 -7.82 0.29
N ILE A 49 -13.89 -6.90 -0.03
CA ILE A 49 -15.14 -6.72 0.74
C ILE A 49 -16.03 -7.97 0.74
N GLY A 50 -15.93 -8.83 -0.28
CA GLY A 50 -16.63 -10.11 -0.31
C GLY A 50 -16.20 -11.08 0.81
N LEU A 51 -15.04 -10.87 1.40
CA LEU A 51 -14.51 -11.69 2.50
C LEU A 51 -14.99 -11.21 3.88
N VAL A 52 -15.58 -10.02 3.98
CA VAL A 52 -16.01 -9.42 5.25
C VAL A 52 -17.05 -10.28 5.96
N LEU A 53 -18.09 -10.73 5.25
CA LEU A 53 -19.16 -11.55 5.84
C LEU A 53 -18.67 -12.92 6.33
N PRO A 54 -17.95 -13.72 5.52
CA PRO A 54 -17.34 -14.96 6.00
C PRO A 54 -16.42 -14.77 7.22
N ILE A 55 -15.61 -13.72 7.24
CA ILE A 55 -14.75 -13.39 8.39
C ILE A 55 -15.59 -13.12 9.62
N GLN A 56 -16.64 -12.30 9.51
CA GLN A 56 -17.52 -11.99 10.63
C GLN A 56 -18.20 -13.25 11.20
N TYR A 57 -18.64 -14.17 10.35
CA TYR A 57 -19.23 -15.45 10.79
C TYR A 57 -18.21 -16.39 11.44
N ALA A 58 -16.94 -16.34 11.04
CA ALA A 58 -15.86 -17.16 11.61
C ALA A 58 -15.28 -16.60 12.93
N MET A 59 -15.72 -15.42 13.38
CA MET A 59 -15.23 -14.81 14.61
C MET A 59 -15.87 -15.43 15.86
N ASN A 60 -15.03 -15.73 16.87
CA ASN A 60 -15.50 -16.15 18.19
C ASN A 60 -16.45 -15.15 18.85
N ASN A 61 -16.27 -13.84 18.60
CA ASN A 61 -17.14 -12.77 19.12
C ASN A 61 -17.47 -11.74 18.02
N PRO A 62 -18.53 -11.95 17.22
CA PRO A 62 -18.87 -11.09 16.07
C PRO A 62 -19.18 -9.63 16.43
N SER A 63 -19.56 -9.33 17.68
CA SER A 63 -19.81 -7.96 18.16
C SER A 63 -18.57 -7.06 18.10
N HIS A 64 -17.36 -7.63 18.14
CA HIS A 64 -16.10 -6.88 18.01
C HIS A 64 -15.70 -6.59 16.56
N PHE A 65 -16.41 -7.16 15.58
CA PHE A 65 -16.05 -7.03 14.16
C PHE A 65 -15.86 -5.58 13.70
N PRO A 66 -16.74 -4.60 14.03
CA PRO A 66 -16.56 -3.21 13.57
C PRO A 66 -15.28 -2.55 14.10
N ALA A 67 -14.86 -2.89 15.33
CA ALA A 67 -13.64 -2.35 15.91
C ALA A 67 -12.38 -2.92 15.25
N ILE A 68 -12.38 -4.24 15.00
CA ILE A 68 -11.27 -4.93 14.32
C ILE A 68 -11.17 -4.45 12.88
N LEU A 69 -12.29 -4.31 12.18
CA LEU A 69 -12.32 -3.80 10.81
C LEU A 69 -11.73 -2.39 10.73
N ARG A 70 -12.15 -1.48 11.62
CA ARG A 70 -11.58 -0.13 11.69
C ARG A 70 -10.07 -0.14 11.92
N GLN A 71 -9.59 -0.97 12.85
CA GLN A 71 -8.15 -1.12 13.13
C GLN A 71 -7.39 -1.61 11.88
N ALA A 72 -7.92 -2.64 11.20
CA ALA A 72 -7.32 -3.18 9.99
C ALA A 72 -7.26 -2.14 8.87
N MET A 73 -8.33 -1.38 8.66
CA MET A 73 -8.40 -0.31 7.66
C MET A 73 -7.36 0.79 7.91
N ILE A 74 -7.14 1.20 9.16
CA ILE A 74 -6.11 2.18 9.52
C ILE A 74 -4.71 1.64 9.23
N ILE A 75 -4.43 0.39 9.60
CA ILE A 75 -3.13 -0.25 9.36
C ILE A 75 -2.85 -0.36 7.87
N LEU A 76 -3.84 -0.76 7.07
CA LEU A 76 -3.71 -0.85 5.61
C LEU A 76 -3.47 0.53 4.97
N ALA A 77 -4.23 1.55 5.39
CA ALA A 77 -4.05 2.92 4.89
C ALA A 77 -2.63 3.43 5.17
N LEU A 78 -2.10 3.19 6.37
CA LEU A 78 -0.72 3.56 6.71
C LEU A 78 0.29 2.78 5.87
N LEU A 79 0.13 1.45 5.76
CA LEU A 79 1.04 0.60 5.00
C LEU A 79 1.11 1.01 3.53
N PHE A 80 -0.03 1.26 2.89
CA PHE A 80 -0.08 1.70 1.49
C PHE A 80 0.48 3.11 1.33
N SER A 81 0.17 4.03 2.25
CA SER A 81 0.70 5.40 2.18
C SER A 81 2.22 5.42 2.30
N THR A 82 2.80 4.67 3.24
CA THR A 82 4.27 4.60 3.40
C THR A 82 4.92 3.88 2.24
N PHE A 83 4.31 2.81 1.74
CA PHE A 83 4.83 2.05 0.61
C PHE A 83 4.88 2.90 -0.65
N SER A 84 3.76 3.56 -0.99
CA SER A 84 3.67 4.43 -2.16
C SER A 84 4.59 5.65 -2.03
N PHE A 85 4.69 6.26 -0.84
CA PHE A 85 5.55 7.42 -0.63
C PHE A 85 7.03 7.07 -0.79
N ILE A 86 7.49 5.99 -0.15
CA ILE A 86 8.90 5.58 -0.20
C ILE A 86 9.25 5.05 -1.60
N GLY A 87 8.35 4.30 -2.24
CA GLY A 87 8.54 3.85 -3.62
C GLY A 87 8.70 5.01 -4.59
N TYR A 88 7.81 6.00 -4.53
CA TYR A 88 7.91 7.19 -5.38
C TYR A 88 9.15 8.04 -5.07
N ALA A 89 9.55 8.12 -3.79
CA ALA A 89 10.79 8.79 -3.41
C ALA A 89 12.05 8.08 -3.94
N ALA A 90 12.03 6.74 -4.05
CA ALA A 90 13.15 5.93 -4.52
C ALA A 90 13.29 5.91 -6.05
N TYR A 91 12.19 5.91 -6.78
CA TYR A 91 12.17 5.67 -8.24
C TYR A 91 11.58 6.83 -9.07
N GLY A 92 10.90 7.80 -8.44
CA GLY A 92 10.37 8.98 -9.12
C GLY A 92 9.40 8.62 -10.26
N ASN A 93 9.52 9.28 -11.40
CA ASN A 93 8.65 9.01 -12.57
C ASN A 93 9.02 7.71 -13.30
N GLU A 94 10.12 7.05 -12.94
CA GLU A 94 10.47 5.70 -13.42
C GLU A 94 9.87 4.60 -12.54
N THR A 95 9.00 4.95 -11.58
CA THR A 95 8.25 3.97 -10.79
C THR A 95 7.38 3.16 -11.75
N ALA A 96 7.80 1.93 -12.06
CA ALA A 96 7.01 1.00 -12.84
C ALA A 96 5.77 0.53 -12.04
N ASP A 97 4.72 0.15 -12.77
CA ASP A 97 3.49 -0.44 -12.19
C ASP A 97 3.79 -1.66 -11.30
N MET A 98 4.93 -2.33 -11.56
CA MET A 98 5.47 -3.40 -10.74
C MET A 98 6.92 -3.07 -10.35
N ILE A 99 7.16 -2.86 -9.05
CA ILE A 99 8.49 -2.53 -8.48
C ILE A 99 9.41 -3.76 -8.46
N THR A 100 8.87 -4.96 -8.67
CA THR A 100 9.62 -6.23 -8.75
C THR A 100 9.42 -6.82 -10.14
N PHE A 101 10.40 -7.58 -10.63
CA PHE A 101 10.48 -8.10 -12.02
C PHE A 101 9.19 -8.70 -12.58
#